data_AF-A0A7C4J531-F1
#
_entry.id   AF-A0A7C4J531-F1
#
_cell.length_a   1.000
_cell.length_b   1.000
_cell.length_c   1.000
_cell.angle_alpha   90.00
_cell.angle_beta   90.00
_cell.angle_gamma   90.00
#
_symmetry.space_group_name_H-M   'P 1'
#
loop_
_entity.id
_entity.type
_entity.pdbx_description
1 polymer ?
#
loop_
_entity_poly.entity_id
_entity_poly.type
_entity_poly.pdbx_seq_one_letter_code
_entity_poly.pdbx_strand_id
1 'polypeptide(L)'
;MAHAFNYGTGCFEGIRAYWNADEEQLYVFRLLEHYRRLLQSAKVLLMTPRYSAEQLCDLTLELLRREGYRQDAYIRPLVYKSTEQIGVRLHNLDDDLCIFSTPFGRYVENEEGAHAGFASWRRVGDT
;
A
#
# COMPACT_ATOMS: atom_id res chain seq x y z
N MET A 1 7.54 7.89 19.19
CA MET A 1 8.00 7.47 17.83
C MET A 1 7.64 6.01 17.62
N ALA A 2 6.86 5.69 16.57
CA ALA A 2 6.30 4.34 16.36
C ALA A 2 7.36 3.24 16.16
N HIS A 3 7.05 2.03 16.63
CA HIS A 3 7.87 0.83 16.50
C HIS A 3 8.25 0.52 15.05
N ALA A 4 7.32 0.72 14.11
CA ALA A 4 7.55 0.51 12.68
C ALA A 4 8.71 1.34 12.10
N PHE A 5 8.91 2.58 12.57
CA PHE A 5 9.98 3.44 12.06
C PHE A 5 11.37 3.05 12.57
N ASN A 6 11.43 2.39 13.72
CA ASN A 6 12.69 1.93 14.30
C ASN A 6 13.13 0.57 13.76
N TYR A 7 12.16 -0.29 13.41
CA TYR A 7 12.43 -1.71 13.13
C TYR A 7 11.90 -2.22 11.78
N GLY A 8 11.34 -1.34 10.94
CA GLY A 8 10.79 -1.73 9.63
C GLY A 8 9.57 -2.65 9.72
N THR A 9 8.83 -2.59 10.83
CA THR A 9 7.69 -3.50 11.13
C THR A 9 6.39 -2.96 10.55
N GLY A 10 6.31 -2.95 9.22
CA GLY A 10 5.12 -2.58 8.47
C GLY A 10 5.07 -3.25 7.10
N CYS A 11 3.88 -3.26 6.51
CA CYS A 11 3.64 -3.71 5.14
C CYS A 11 2.76 -2.68 4.41
N PHE A 12 2.82 -2.70 3.08
CA PHE A 12 2.10 -1.73 2.26
C PHE A 12 1.62 -2.35 0.96
N GLU A 13 0.72 -1.65 0.30
CA GLU A 13 0.27 -1.95 -1.05
C GLU A 13 0.50 -0.81 -2.02
N GLY A 14 0.50 -1.16 -3.30
CA GLY A 14 0.54 -0.19 -4.40
C GLY A 14 -0.61 -0.45 -5.34
N ILE A 15 -1.62 0.43 -5.34
CA ILE A 15 -2.84 0.26 -6.11
C ILE A 15 -2.96 1.39 -7.13
N ARG A 16 -3.28 1.05 -8.37
CA ARG A 16 -3.50 2.03 -9.45
C ARG A 16 -4.98 2.30 -9.64
N ALA A 17 -5.30 3.56 -9.88
CA ALA A 17 -6.57 3.98 -10.44
C ALA A 17 -6.32 4.75 -11.74
N TYR A 18 -7.14 4.46 -12.75
CA TYR A 18 -6.97 4.97 -14.11
C TYR A 18 -8.17 5.82 -14.49
N TRP A 19 -7.91 7.00 -15.05
CA TRP A 19 -8.96 7.91 -15.47
C TRP A 19 -9.39 7.60 -16.90
N ASN A 20 -10.68 7.33 -17.07
CA ASN A 20 -11.31 7.27 -18.39
C ASN A 20 -11.94 8.63 -18.70
N ALA A 21 -11.39 9.33 -19.68
CA ALA A 21 -11.86 10.65 -20.09
C ALA A 21 -13.22 10.61 -20.80
N ASP A 22 -13.51 9.54 -21.55
CA ASP A 22 -14.76 9.40 -22.31
C ASP A 22 -15.96 9.16 -21.39
N GLU A 23 -15.73 8.45 -20.29
CA GLU A 23 -16.76 8.11 -19.29
C GLU A 23 -16.77 9.05 -18.08
N GLU A 24 -15.82 9.99 -18.02
CA GLU A 24 -15.55 10.84 -16.86
C GLU A 24 -15.48 10.08 -15.53
N GLN A 25 -14.82 8.91 -15.55
CA GLN A 25 -14.82 7.97 -14.44
C GLN A 25 -13.41 7.49 -14.09
N LEU A 26 -13.12 7.43 -12.79
CA LEU A 26 -11.91 6.83 -12.25
C LEU A 26 -12.15 5.36 -11.91
N TYR A 27 -11.34 4.46 -12.48
CA TYR A 27 -11.43 3.02 -12.28
C TYR A 27 -10.26 2.49 -11.46
N VAL A 28 -10.55 1.85 -10.33
CA VAL A 28 -9.51 1.25 -9.47
C VAL A 28 -9.28 -0.20 -9.88
N PHE A 29 -8.04 -0.55 -10.22
CA PHE A 29 -7.72 -1.87 -10.76
C PHE A 29 -7.47 -2.89 -9.64
N ARG A 30 -8.24 -4.00 -9.63
CA ARG A 30 -8.06 -5.16 -8.73
C ARG A 30 -8.00 -4.83 -7.23
N LEU A 31 -8.82 -3.86 -6.82
CA LEU A 31 -8.80 -3.27 -5.47
C LEU A 31 -8.93 -4.33 -4.36
N LEU A 32 -9.87 -5.27 -4.52
CA LEU A 32 -10.13 -6.31 -3.52
C LEU A 32 -8.94 -7.26 -3.37
N GLU A 33 -8.27 -7.64 -4.47
CA GLU A 33 -7.11 -8.52 -4.41
C GLU A 33 -5.89 -7.86 -3.76
N HIS A 34 -5.69 -6.57 -4.00
CA HIS A 34 -4.66 -5.80 -3.30
C HIS A 34 -4.91 -5.81 -1.78
N TYR A 35 -6.14 -5.57 -1.32
CA TYR A 35 -6.44 -5.59 0.10
C TYR A 35 -6.38 -6.98 0.74
N ARG A 36 -6.77 -8.03 0.01
CA ARG A 36 -6.54 -9.41 0.46
C ARG A 36 -5.05 -9.68 0.64
N ARG A 37 -4.19 -9.22 -0.28
CA ARG A 37 -2.73 -9.36 -0.17
C ARG A 37 -2.17 -8.55 1.00
N LEU A 38 -2.61 -7.32 1.21
CA LEU A 38 -2.22 -6.49 2.36
C LEU A 38 -2.50 -7.19 3.69
N LEU A 39 -3.70 -7.76 3.85
CA LEU A 39 -4.07 -8.48 5.07
C LEU A 39 -3.24 -9.76 5.27
N GLN A 40 -2.88 -10.46 4.20
CA GLN A 40 -1.92 -11.58 4.29
C GLN A 40 -0.52 -11.12 4.69
N SER A 41 -0.02 -10.02 4.12
CA SER A 41 1.26 -9.42 4.50
C SER A 41 1.27 -8.95 5.97
N ALA A 42 0.16 -8.37 6.43
CA ALA A 42 0.00 -7.97 7.83
C ALA A 42 0.05 -9.20 8.76
N LYS A 43 -0.59 -10.30 8.38
CA LYS A 43 -0.55 -11.56 9.13
C LYS A 43 0.86 -12.13 9.27
N VAL A 44 1.69 -12.07 8.22
CA VAL A 44 3.10 -12.49 8.25
C VAL A 44 3.90 -11.71 9.30
N LEU A 45 3.54 -10.44 9.53
CA LEU A 45 4.16 -9.55 10.52
C LEU A 45 3.47 -9.55 11.89
N LEU A 46 2.59 -10.52 12.16
CA LEU A 46 1.82 -10.63 13.40
C LEU A 46 0.99 -9.37 13.70
N MET A 47 0.41 -8.77 12.65
CA MET A 47 -0.54 -7.66 12.74
C MET A 47 -1.95 -8.14 12.42
N THR A 48 -2.94 -7.57 13.12
CA THR A 48 -4.37 -7.90 12.92
C THR A 48 -5.18 -6.61 12.74
N PRO A 49 -5.15 -5.97 11.54
CA PRO A 49 -5.93 -4.78 11.25
C PRO A 49 -7.43 -5.00 11.50
N ARG A 50 -8.12 -3.97 11.98
CA ARG A 50 -9.54 -4.05 12.39
C ARG A 50 -10.54 -4.08 11.24
N TYR A 51 -10.08 -4.11 9.99
CA TYR A 51 -10.91 -3.96 8.80
C TYR A 51 -10.82 -5.19 7.90
N SER A 52 -11.96 -5.59 7.32
CA SER A 52 -12.00 -6.58 6.24
C SER A 52 -11.47 -5.98 4.93
N ALA A 53 -11.14 -6.84 3.95
CA ALA A 53 -10.70 -6.37 2.64
C ALA A 53 -11.77 -5.52 1.94
N GLU A 54 -13.04 -5.87 2.11
CA GLU A 54 -14.20 -5.16 1.57
C GLU A 54 -14.36 -3.77 2.22
N GLN A 55 -14.23 -3.68 3.55
CA GLN A 55 -14.25 -2.40 4.26
C GLN A 55 -13.10 -1.48 3.82
N LEU A 56 -11.92 -2.05 3.57
CA LEU A 56 -10.79 -1.29 3.04
C LEU A 56 -11.02 -0.80 1.61
N CYS A 57 -11.72 -1.60 0.78
CA CYS A 57 -12.16 -1.15 -0.54
C CYS A 57 -13.07 0.07 -0.40
N ASP A 58 -14.08 0.01 0.46
CA ASP A 58 -15.03 1.10 0.67
C ASP A 58 -14.35 2.38 1.15
N LEU A 59 -13.44 2.28 2.14
CA LEU A 59 -12.65 3.41 2.63
C LEU A 59 -11.80 4.04 1.53
N THR A 60 -11.25 3.23 0.62
CA THR A 60 -10.43 3.72 -0.50
C THR A 60 -11.24 4.42 -1.55
N LEU A 61 -12.40 3.87 -1.90
CA LEU A 61 -13.32 4.49 -2.85
C LEU A 61 -13.84 5.82 -2.30
N GLU A 62 -14.14 5.89 -1.00
CA GLU A 62 -14.52 7.13 -0.33
C GLU A 62 -13.39 8.16 -0.34
N LEU A 63 -12.15 7.76 -0.05
CA LEU A 63 -10.98 8.63 -0.17
C LEU A 63 -10.87 9.22 -1.57
N LEU A 64 -10.90 8.39 -2.61
CA LEU A 64 -10.78 8.85 -4.00
C LEU A 64 -11.91 9.79 -4.43
N ARG A 65 -13.14 9.55 -3.95
CA ARG A 65 -14.28 10.46 -4.19
C ARG A 65 -14.05 11.84 -3.57
N ARG A 66 -13.49 11.91 -2.36
CA ARG A 66 -13.17 13.18 -1.68
C ARG A 66 -12.04 13.94 -2.35
N GLU A 67 -11.04 13.22 -2.85
CA GLU A 67 -9.93 13.80 -3.61
C GLU A 67 -10.36 14.36 -4.98
N GLY A 68 -11.37 13.75 -5.60
CA GLY A 68 -11.98 14.28 -6.83
C GLY A 68 -11.06 14.27 -8.06
N TYR A 69 -10.10 13.34 -8.12
CA TYR A 69 -9.16 13.26 -9.23
C TYR A 69 -9.85 12.99 -10.58
N ARG A 70 -9.46 13.77 -11.60
CA ARG A 70 -9.81 13.57 -13.02
C ARG A 70 -8.57 13.18 -13.84
N GLN A 71 -7.74 12.34 -13.26
CA GLN A 71 -6.47 11.85 -13.81
C GLN A 71 -6.06 10.55 -13.11
N ASP A 72 -5.09 9.84 -13.66
CA ASP A 72 -4.51 8.65 -13.04
C ASP A 72 -4.01 8.94 -11.62
N ALA A 73 -4.23 7.97 -10.74
CA ALA A 73 -3.86 8.07 -9.34
C ALA A 73 -3.21 6.78 -8.82
N TYR A 74 -2.42 6.96 -7.77
CA TYR A 74 -1.82 5.87 -7.03
C TYR A 74 -2.28 5.94 -5.58
N ILE A 75 -2.69 4.79 -5.04
CA ILE A 75 -3.14 4.62 -3.67
C ILE A 75 -2.10 3.81 -2.92
N ARG A 76 -1.74 4.28 -1.72
CA ARG A 76 -0.79 3.65 -0.82
C ARG A 76 -1.45 3.36 0.54
N PRO A 77 -2.00 2.16 0.71
CA PRO A 77 -2.33 1.61 2.03
C PRO A 77 -1.07 1.13 2.74
N LEU A 78 -0.93 1.41 4.03
CA LEU A 78 0.13 0.90 4.90
C LEU A 78 -0.46 0.41 6.23
N VAL A 79 -0.05 -0.77 6.66
CA VAL A 79 -0.31 -1.31 7.99
C VAL A 79 1.01 -1.41 8.74
N TYR A 80 1.08 -0.92 9.97
CA TYR A 80 2.34 -0.82 10.70
C TYR A 80 2.16 -0.90 12.21
N LYS A 81 3.20 -1.38 12.93
CA LYS A 81 3.25 -1.36 14.40
C LYS A 81 3.37 0.09 14.90
N SER A 82 2.31 0.63 15.50
CA SER A 82 2.22 2.05 15.86
C SER A 82 2.67 2.39 17.27
N THR A 83 2.72 1.39 18.17
CA THR A 83 3.17 1.60 19.56
C THR A 83 4.49 2.37 19.63
N GLU A 84 4.52 3.40 20.46
CA GLU A 84 5.66 4.29 20.61
C GLU A 84 6.68 3.80 21.64
N GLN A 85 7.23 2.60 21.44
CA GLN A 85 8.18 1.98 22.36
C GLN A 85 9.40 1.40 21.64
N ILE A 86 10.56 1.48 22.31
CA ILE A 86 11.80 0.82 21.91
C ILE A 86 11.84 -0.59 22.52
N GLY A 87 12.11 -1.59 21.69
CA GLY A 87 12.26 -2.99 22.10
C GLY A 87 11.92 -3.93 20.95
N VAL A 88 12.80 -4.88 20.65
CA VAL A 88 12.64 -5.81 19.52
C VAL A 88 11.66 -6.92 19.88
N ARG A 89 10.36 -6.68 19.66
CA ARG A 89 9.29 -7.68 19.81
C ARG A 89 8.14 -7.40 18.84
N LEU A 90 7.30 -8.39 18.58
CA LEU A 90 6.12 -8.25 17.70
C LEU A 90 4.78 -8.47 18.41
N HIS A 91 4.81 -8.93 19.66
CA HIS A 91 3.62 -9.15 20.49
C HIS A 91 3.36 -7.95 21.40
N ASN A 92 2.10 -7.76 21.81
CA ASN A 92 1.65 -6.66 22.68
C ASN A 92 2.06 -5.28 22.14
N LEU A 93 1.83 -5.08 20.84
CA LEU A 93 1.99 -3.82 20.13
C LEU A 93 0.70 -3.55 19.35
N ASP A 94 0.34 -2.29 19.27
CA ASP A 94 -0.77 -1.77 18.49
C ASP A 94 -0.41 -1.72 17.00
N ASP A 95 -1.43 -1.91 16.16
CA ASP A 95 -1.35 -1.85 14.71
C ASP A 95 -2.21 -0.68 14.23
N ASP A 96 -1.67 0.19 13.38
CA ASP A 96 -2.43 1.23 12.70
C ASP A 96 -2.40 1.09 11.18
N LEU A 97 -3.39 1.72 10.54
CA LEU A 97 -3.57 1.79 9.11
C LEU A 97 -3.51 3.24 8.65
N CYS A 98 -2.75 3.49 7.57
CA CYS A 98 -2.79 4.73 6.82
C CYS A 98 -3.15 4.42 5.36
N ILE A 99 -4.08 5.16 4.77
CA ILE A 99 -4.36 5.12 3.34
C ILE A 99 -4.27 6.54 2.83
N PHE A 100 -3.40 6.76 1.85
CA PHE A 100 -3.36 8.02 1.11
C PHE A 100 -3.35 7.75 -0.39
N SER A 101 -3.73 8.76 -1.16
CA SER A 101 -3.66 8.74 -2.63
C SER A 101 -2.98 9.99 -3.15
N THR A 102 -2.47 9.91 -4.36
CA THR A 102 -1.88 11.04 -5.08
C THR A 102 -2.09 10.86 -6.58
N PRO A 103 -2.24 11.94 -7.35
CA PRO A 103 -2.06 11.89 -8.80
C PRO A 103 -0.74 11.24 -9.18
N PHE A 104 -0.75 10.36 -10.17
CA PHE A 104 0.43 9.57 -10.48
C PHE A 104 0.42 9.03 -11.92
N GLY A 105 1.35 9.55 -12.73
CA GLY A 105 1.59 9.15 -14.12
C GLY A 105 2.48 7.92 -14.24
N ARG A 106 3.41 7.94 -15.20
CA ARG A 106 4.37 6.84 -15.42
C ARG A 106 5.40 6.80 -14.30
N TYR A 107 5.75 5.58 -13.85
CA TYR A 107 6.81 5.39 -12.84
C TYR A 107 8.21 5.44 -13.47
N VAL A 108 8.35 4.87 -14.67
CA VAL A 108 9.57 4.93 -15.48
C VAL A 108 9.22 5.74 -16.73
N GLU A 109 9.92 6.86 -16.95
CA GLU A 109 9.63 7.75 -18.08
C GLU A 109 9.79 7.03 -19.43
N ASN A 110 10.83 6.20 -19.55
CA ASN A 110 11.12 5.37 -20.73
C ASN A 110 10.70 3.90 -20.49
N GLU A 111 9.43 3.64 -20.20
CA GLU A 111 8.91 2.31 -19.86
C GLU A 111 9.13 1.27 -20.98
N GLU A 112 9.02 1.68 -22.25
CA GLU A 112 9.17 0.80 -23.41
C GLU A 112 10.64 0.51 -23.81
N GLY A 113 11.59 1.24 -23.22
CA GLY A 113 13.01 1.19 -23.61
C GLY A 113 13.98 1.28 -22.45
N ALA A 114 13.56 0.92 -21.24
CA ALA A 114 14.38 1.03 -20.05
C ALA A 114 15.62 0.10 -20.15
N HIS A 115 16.81 0.67 -19.91
CA HIS A 115 18.03 -0.11 -19.76
C HIS A 115 18.13 -0.62 -18.32
N ALA A 116 18.15 -1.94 -18.13
CA ALA A 116 18.35 -2.57 -16.83
C ALA A 116 19.76 -3.19 -16.73
N GLY A 117 20.26 -3.34 -15.50
CA GLY A 117 21.54 -3.97 -15.20
C GLY A 117 21.43 -4.98 -14.05
N PHE A 118 22.42 -5.86 -13.94
CA PHE A 118 22.50 -6.82 -12.84
C PHE A 118 23.03 -6.13 -11.58
N ALA A 119 22.26 -6.17 -10.50
CA ALA A 119 22.72 -5.68 -9.20
C ALA A 119 23.69 -6.67 -8.54
N SER A 120 24.69 -6.16 -7.82
CA SER A 120 25.55 -6.96 -6.94
C SER A 120 24.80 -7.43 -5.68
N TRP A 121 23.75 -6.69 -5.29
CA TRP A 121 22.85 -7.05 -4.19
C TRP A 121 22.02 -8.28 -4.54
N ARG A 122 21.93 -9.21 -3.59
CA ARG A 122 21.06 -10.39 -3.73
C ARG A 122 19.70 -10.10 -3.12
N ARG A 123 18.66 -10.68 -3.73
CA ARG A 123 17.33 -10.77 -3.13
C ARG A 123 17.47 -11.55 -1.81
N VAL A 124 16.85 -11.06 -0.74
CA VAL A 124 16.74 -11.80 0.53
C VAL A 124 16.07 -13.14 0.25
N GLY A 125 16.64 -14.23 0.76
CA GLY A 125 16.12 -15.57 0.53
C GLY A 125 14.79 -15.81 1.25
N ASP A 126 14.02 -16.78 0.76
CA ASP A 126 12.72 -17.19 1.32
C ASP A 126 12.86 -18.20 2.48
N THR A 127 14.09 -18.49 2.92
CA THR A 127 14.48 -19.54 3.89
C THR A 127 14.80 -19.00 5.27
#